data_AF-A0A5N5QG62-F1
#
_entry.id   AF-A0A5N5QG62-F1
#
_cell.length_a   1.000
_cell.length_b   1.000
_cell.length_c   1.000
_cell.angle_alpha   90.00
_cell.angle_beta   90.00
_cell.angle_gamma   90.00
#
_symmetry.space_group_name_H-M   'P 1'
#
loop_
_entity.id
_entity.type
_entity.pdbx_description
1 polymer ?
#
loop_
_entity_poly.entity_id
_entity_poly.type
_entity_poly.pdbx_seq_one_letter_code
_entity_poly.pdbx_strand_id
1 'polypeptide(L)'
;MCEVPQGRVQSSSGINRLPPELLSHIFLLGEESERITRPRVDWYHTVQDIATQVCGYWRHVAIGSPELWTHFHITRPPPHRLAILYLARAGPTTLLDVTIELRSRYLKTLGISVVDWSQQVTRIGMVLEFLAIHNAGPHRWKSLSVATKQPEPLLEVISSLNVGSVLPLQNLSLAWKTPYPLPSEEDRCVSYSHLFDDSPGHLFELSRPTTPHLRRVDFTLVPWVFILDRPSPLFTGLTHLSLIAAIRLCGLPKLRNLLAANSQLESLELSSGDAEDQELGDEPPPVQLSSLRSLSMMNSSCEAWMLAIVKMIEAPGLQNLTLATGGYESRTYSNVLKYVSTGKLPSQQTPINDTPSADKPIYPSLRELDVSRVIDFEDEIVDLLASLSTITRLTIDIGQAPCLGRAPWLLPKLIFLKLPSLVSEYLASILRNRAEAGFPVKVVEVPVGWQDRIQLQDSLGLSDLVTVVEYDEDYLDPHDYDGDHESDEWEASGIADAEFESEVEWMGGAEFDPYETDFSDDFW
;
A
#
# COMPACT_ATOMS: atom_id res chain seq x y z
N MET A 1 37.24 -20.94 -53.74
CA MET A 1 37.36 -21.72 -52.50
C MET A 1 37.75 -20.75 -51.40
N CYS A 2 36.79 -20.31 -50.59
CA CYS A 2 37.04 -19.50 -49.40
C CYS A 2 36.85 -20.42 -48.20
N GLU A 3 37.92 -20.64 -47.43
CA GLU A 3 37.88 -21.41 -46.19
C GLU A 3 37.11 -20.61 -45.13
N VAL A 4 36.03 -21.22 -44.62
CA VAL A 4 35.27 -20.69 -43.48
C VAL A 4 36.02 -21.07 -42.20
N PRO A 5 36.43 -20.13 -41.33
CA PRO A 5 37.15 -20.46 -40.11
C PRO A 5 36.23 -21.19 -39.13
N GLN A 6 36.54 -22.47 -38.86
CA GLN A 6 35.91 -23.24 -37.80
C GLN A 6 36.47 -22.83 -36.43
N GLY A 7 35.58 -22.67 -35.46
CA GLY A 7 35.88 -23.01 -34.08
C GLY A 7 36.18 -21.85 -33.13
N ARG A 8 35.25 -20.88 -32.99
CA ARG A 8 35.20 -20.09 -31.75
C ARG A 8 34.64 -21.02 -30.67
N VAL A 9 35.52 -21.55 -29.81
CA VAL A 9 35.12 -22.30 -28.60
C VAL A 9 34.24 -21.35 -27.77
N GLN A 10 32.92 -21.53 -27.83
CA GLN A 10 32.00 -20.86 -26.93
C GLN A 10 32.32 -21.35 -25.53
N SER A 11 33.02 -20.52 -24.75
CA SER A 11 33.11 -20.69 -23.31
C SER A 11 31.69 -20.57 -22.75
N SER A 12 30.98 -21.70 -22.69
CA SER A 12 29.65 -21.78 -22.08
C SER A 12 29.76 -21.15 -20.69
N SER A 13 29.12 -20.01 -20.47
CA SER A 13 29.04 -19.42 -19.13
C SER A 13 28.55 -20.49 -18.17
N GLY A 14 29.12 -20.55 -16.96
CA GLY A 14 28.78 -21.59 -15.98
C GLY A 14 27.27 -21.67 -15.70
N ILE A 15 26.57 -20.55 -15.82
CA ILE A 15 25.12 -20.44 -15.63
C ILE A 15 24.32 -21.24 -16.66
N ASN A 16 24.79 -21.36 -17.92
CA ASN A 16 24.09 -22.13 -18.95
C ASN A 16 24.14 -23.65 -18.73
N ARG A 17 24.83 -24.12 -17.68
CA ARG A 17 24.87 -25.53 -17.26
C ARG A 17 23.84 -25.85 -16.18
N LEU A 18 23.15 -24.84 -15.65
CA LEU A 18 22.08 -25.07 -14.69
C LEU A 18 20.92 -25.81 -15.36
N PRO A 19 20.28 -26.77 -14.68
CA PRO A 19 19.02 -27.37 -15.14
C PRO A 19 17.94 -26.30 -15.40
N PRO A 20 17.03 -26.53 -16.36
CA PRO A 20 15.93 -25.61 -16.67
C PRO A 20 15.13 -25.17 -15.44
N GLU A 21 14.91 -26.08 -14.49
CA GLU A 21 14.11 -25.85 -13.29
C GLU A 21 14.79 -24.88 -12.31
N LEU A 22 16.13 -24.94 -12.19
CA LEU A 22 16.87 -23.99 -11.35
C LEU A 22 16.91 -22.61 -12.01
N LEU A 23 17.06 -22.59 -13.33
CA LEU A 23 17.11 -21.33 -14.07
C LEU A 23 15.73 -20.65 -14.09
N SER A 24 14.63 -21.39 -14.25
CA SER A 24 13.28 -20.84 -14.15
C SER A 24 12.97 -20.33 -12.73
N HIS A 25 13.42 -21.05 -11.70
CA HIS A 25 13.28 -20.58 -10.32
C HIS A 25 14.04 -19.27 -10.08
N ILE A 26 15.26 -19.12 -10.63
CA ILE A 26 16.00 -17.85 -10.56
C ILE A 26 15.22 -16.72 -11.26
N PHE A 27 14.59 -16.99 -12.41
CA PHE A 27 13.77 -15.99 -13.09
C PHE A 27 12.57 -15.57 -12.23
N LEU A 28 11.89 -16.51 -11.57
CA LEU A 28 10.77 -16.22 -10.66
C LEU A 28 11.21 -15.37 -9.46
N LEU A 29 12.36 -15.67 -8.86
CA LEU A 29 12.91 -14.85 -7.76
C LEU A 29 13.29 -13.44 -8.23
N GLY A 30 13.86 -13.33 -9.43
CA GLY A 30 14.17 -12.04 -10.04
C GLY A 30 12.91 -11.22 -10.29
N GLU A 31 11.87 -11.86 -10.82
CA GLU A 31 10.58 -11.25 -11.11
C GLU A 31 9.86 -10.81 -9.82
N GLU A 32 9.86 -11.64 -8.77
CA GLU A 32 9.32 -11.28 -7.45
C GLU A 32 10.07 -10.10 -6.82
N SER A 33 11.41 -10.12 -6.88
CA SER A 33 12.22 -8.98 -6.43
C SER A 33 11.90 -7.72 -7.22
N GLU A 34 11.75 -7.83 -8.54
CA GLU A 34 11.37 -6.74 -9.42
C GLU A 34 10.01 -6.16 -9.04
N ARG A 35 9.01 -6.97 -8.66
CA ARG A 35 7.70 -6.46 -8.20
C ARG A 35 7.85 -5.53 -6.99
N ILE A 36 8.76 -5.86 -6.08
CA ILE A 36 8.98 -5.13 -4.84
C ILE A 36 9.78 -3.85 -5.11
N THR A 37 10.87 -3.95 -5.88
CA THR A 37 11.84 -2.87 -6.07
C THR A 37 11.65 -2.09 -7.36
N ARG A 38 10.49 -2.22 -8.03
CA ARG A 38 10.33 -1.76 -9.40
C ARG A 38 10.61 -0.25 -9.51
N PRO A 39 11.61 0.16 -10.32
CA PRO A 39 11.81 1.57 -10.60
C PRO A 39 10.64 2.10 -11.44
N ARG A 40 10.11 3.27 -11.08
CA ARG A 40 9.02 3.94 -11.81
C ARG A 40 9.51 4.63 -13.10
N VAL A 41 10.38 3.98 -13.86
CA VAL A 41 10.97 4.55 -15.09
C VAL A 41 10.21 4.13 -16.35
N ASP A 42 10.28 5.00 -17.37
CA ASP A 42 9.59 4.90 -18.67
C ASP A 42 9.95 3.65 -19.47
N TRP A 43 11.20 3.21 -19.31
CA TRP A 43 11.84 2.17 -20.09
C TRP A 43 12.42 1.13 -19.16
N TYR A 44 11.53 0.34 -18.57
CA TYR A 44 11.93 -0.76 -17.72
C TYR A 44 11.76 -2.09 -18.47
N HIS A 45 12.86 -2.82 -18.60
CA HIS A 45 12.84 -4.18 -19.11
C HIS A 45 12.54 -5.13 -17.96
N THR A 46 11.46 -5.89 -18.11
CA THR A 46 11.09 -6.88 -17.11
C THR A 46 12.06 -8.05 -17.14
N VAL A 47 12.17 -8.80 -16.04
CA VAL A 47 12.96 -10.04 -15.98
C VAL A 47 12.51 -11.02 -17.07
N GLN A 48 11.22 -11.05 -17.40
CA GLN A 48 10.69 -11.82 -18.52
C GLN A 48 11.31 -11.40 -19.87
N ASP A 49 11.36 -10.08 -20.13
CA ASP A 49 11.93 -9.54 -21.37
C ASP A 49 13.45 -9.78 -21.43
N ILE A 50 14.15 -9.57 -20.33
CA ILE A 50 15.60 -9.79 -20.22
C ILE A 50 15.91 -11.27 -20.45
N ALA A 51 15.24 -12.17 -19.74
CA ALA A 51 15.50 -13.61 -19.81
C ALA A 51 15.33 -14.16 -21.23
N THR A 52 14.38 -13.64 -22.00
CA THR A 52 14.17 -14.04 -23.40
C THR A 52 15.20 -13.46 -24.39
N GLN A 53 16.02 -12.50 -23.97
CA GLN A 53 17.01 -11.83 -24.83
C GLN A 53 18.48 -12.23 -24.54
N VAL A 54 18.77 -12.90 -23.41
CA VAL A 54 20.15 -13.28 -23.04
C VAL A 54 20.77 -14.28 -24.02
N CYS A 55 20.16 -15.46 -24.19
CA CYS A 55 20.62 -16.47 -25.16
C CYS A 55 19.48 -17.46 -25.50
N GLY A 56 19.69 -18.32 -26.51
CA GLY A 56 18.67 -19.29 -26.94
C GLY A 56 18.22 -20.25 -25.84
N TYR A 57 19.14 -20.69 -24.96
CA TYR A 57 18.81 -21.56 -23.83
C TYR A 57 17.89 -20.85 -22.81
N TRP A 58 18.24 -19.63 -22.39
CA TRP A 58 17.43 -18.86 -21.44
C TRP A 58 16.05 -18.54 -22.02
N ARG A 59 15.99 -18.19 -23.30
CA ARG A 59 14.72 -17.98 -24.02
C ARG A 59 13.85 -19.22 -23.98
N HIS A 60 14.42 -20.39 -24.28
CA HIS A 60 13.68 -21.65 -24.26
C HIS A 60 13.14 -21.95 -22.86
N VAL A 61 13.98 -21.81 -21.82
CA VAL A 61 13.57 -22.02 -20.42
C VAL A 61 12.49 -21.02 -19.99
N ALA A 62 12.67 -19.73 -20.28
CA ALA A 62 11.72 -18.69 -19.93
C ALA A 62 10.36 -18.90 -20.60
N ILE A 63 10.32 -19.15 -21.92
CA ILE A 63 9.07 -19.42 -22.66
C ILE A 63 8.42 -20.72 -22.16
N GLY A 64 9.21 -21.73 -21.82
CA GLY A 64 8.73 -23.01 -21.28
C GLY A 64 8.29 -22.98 -19.82
N SER A 65 8.29 -21.82 -19.16
CA SER A 65 7.90 -21.66 -17.75
C SER A 65 6.66 -20.76 -17.62
N PRO A 66 5.43 -21.32 -17.71
CA PRO A 66 4.18 -20.53 -17.67
C PRO A 66 4.04 -19.62 -16.46
N GLU A 67 4.56 -20.03 -15.30
CA GLU A 67 4.54 -19.28 -14.04
C GLU A 67 5.25 -17.93 -14.14
N LEU A 68 6.25 -17.80 -15.02
CA LEU A 68 6.98 -16.56 -15.25
C LEU A 68 6.10 -15.49 -15.95
N TRP A 69 5.03 -15.92 -16.62
CA TRP A 69 4.15 -15.08 -17.44
C TRP A 69 2.81 -14.78 -16.76
N THR A 70 2.60 -15.24 -15.52
CA THR A 70 1.33 -15.05 -14.80
C THR A 70 1.14 -13.63 -14.29
N HIS A 71 2.22 -12.87 -14.19
CA HIS A 71 2.17 -11.46 -13.81
C HIS A 71 2.43 -10.57 -15.01
N PHE A 72 1.52 -9.63 -15.24
CA PHE A 72 1.67 -8.64 -16.28
C PHE A 72 1.01 -7.32 -15.90
N HIS A 73 1.48 -6.27 -16.56
CA HIS A 73 1.06 -4.90 -16.32
C HIS A 73 0.39 -4.31 -17.56
N ILE A 74 -0.75 -3.66 -17.35
CA ILE A 74 -1.42 -2.82 -18.33
C ILE A 74 -1.15 -1.37 -17.95
N THR A 75 -0.05 -0.83 -18.45
CA THR A 75 0.37 0.57 -18.26
C THR A 75 0.39 1.39 -19.55
N ARG A 76 0.14 0.75 -20.70
CA ARG A 76 0.07 1.39 -22.02
C ARG A 76 -1.30 1.16 -22.64
N PRO A 77 -1.85 2.12 -23.38
CA PRO A 77 -3.12 1.95 -24.07
C PRO A 77 -3.05 0.86 -25.15
N PRO A 78 -4.21 0.45 -25.69
CA PRO A 78 -4.27 -0.50 -26.80
C PRO A 78 -3.36 -0.11 -27.98
N PRO A 79 -2.81 -1.09 -28.73
CA PRO A 79 -3.08 -2.52 -28.61
C PRO A 79 -2.21 -3.17 -27.53
N HIS A 80 -2.81 -3.86 -26.55
CA HIS A 80 -2.13 -4.48 -25.40
C HIS A 80 -1.32 -5.75 -25.78
N ARG A 81 -0.45 -5.65 -26.79
CA ARG A 81 0.27 -6.77 -27.43
C ARG A 81 1.08 -7.60 -26.43
N LEU A 82 1.74 -6.95 -25.47
CA LEU A 82 2.53 -7.65 -24.45
C LEU A 82 1.63 -8.45 -23.50
N ALA A 83 0.48 -7.92 -23.09
CA ALA A 83 -0.47 -8.66 -22.25
C ALA A 83 -0.99 -9.89 -22.99
N ILE A 84 -1.36 -9.78 -24.27
CA ILE A 84 -1.77 -10.91 -25.10
C ILE A 84 -0.66 -11.98 -25.15
N LEU A 85 0.58 -11.56 -25.40
CA LEU A 85 1.73 -12.48 -25.44
C LEU A 85 1.94 -13.20 -24.11
N TYR A 86 1.84 -12.49 -22.98
CA TYR A 86 2.05 -13.06 -21.66
C TYR A 86 0.90 -14.02 -21.31
N LEU A 87 -0.35 -13.67 -21.62
CA LEU A 87 -1.50 -14.54 -21.44
C LEU A 87 -1.39 -15.83 -22.25
N ALA A 88 -0.92 -15.75 -23.51
CA ALA A 88 -0.68 -16.93 -24.33
C ALA A 88 0.37 -17.86 -23.70
N ARG A 89 1.44 -17.29 -23.12
CA ARG A 89 2.52 -18.06 -22.47
C ARG A 89 2.14 -18.61 -21.10
N ALA A 90 1.32 -17.88 -20.34
CA ALA A 90 0.79 -18.35 -19.05
C ALA A 90 -0.19 -19.52 -19.19
N GLY A 91 -0.75 -19.72 -20.39
CA GLY A 91 -1.75 -20.74 -20.66
C GLY A 91 -3.15 -20.37 -20.17
N PRO A 92 -4.15 -21.24 -20.37
CA PRO A 92 -5.56 -20.93 -20.12
C PRO A 92 -6.03 -21.13 -18.67
N THR A 93 -5.29 -21.89 -17.86
CA THR A 93 -5.73 -22.35 -16.53
C THR A 93 -4.99 -21.70 -15.38
N THR A 94 -3.82 -21.13 -15.61
CA THR A 94 -2.97 -20.58 -14.55
C THR A 94 -3.61 -19.33 -13.96
N LEU A 95 -3.55 -19.18 -12.64
CA LEU A 95 -4.03 -17.96 -12.00
C LEU A 95 -3.07 -16.80 -12.29
N LEU A 96 -3.61 -15.59 -12.36
CA LEU A 96 -2.95 -14.39 -12.84
C LEU A 96 -2.80 -13.37 -11.72
N ASP A 97 -1.67 -12.68 -11.71
CA ASP A 97 -1.46 -11.45 -10.95
C ASP A 97 -1.58 -10.29 -11.96
N VAL A 98 -2.65 -9.51 -11.89
CA VAL A 98 -2.96 -8.47 -12.87
C VAL A 98 -2.76 -7.09 -12.24
N THR A 99 -1.95 -6.25 -12.88
CA THR A 99 -1.77 -4.85 -12.48
C THR A 99 -2.23 -3.92 -13.59
N ILE A 100 -3.17 -3.03 -13.30
CA ILE A 100 -3.70 -2.03 -14.24
C ILE A 100 -3.37 -0.64 -13.69
N GLU A 101 -2.70 0.19 -14.49
CA GLU A 101 -2.36 1.55 -14.09
C GLU A 101 -2.79 2.59 -15.13
N LEU A 102 -3.86 3.31 -14.82
CA LEU A 102 -4.37 4.44 -15.61
C LEU A 102 -3.66 5.75 -15.17
N ARG A 103 -2.33 5.81 -15.30
CA ARG A 103 -1.51 6.99 -14.94
C ARG A 103 -1.65 8.14 -15.95
N SER A 104 -1.12 9.32 -15.61
CA SER A 104 -1.09 10.52 -16.47
C SER A 104 -0.63 10.19 -17.89
N ARG A 105 0.43 9.37 -18.05
CA ARG A 105 0.96 8.99 -19.37
C ARG A 105 0.04 8.08 -20.17
N TYR A 106 -0.63 7.12 -19.52
CA TYR A 106 -1.63 6.28 -20.16
C TYR A 106 -2.74 7.17 -20.74
N LEU A 107 -3.21 8.12 -19.94
CA LEU A 107 -4.27 9.06 -20.30
C LEU A 107 -3.82 10.05 -21.38
N LYS A 108 -2.63 10.66 -21.25
CA LYS A 108 -2.01 11.57 -22.23
C LYS A 108 -1.88 10.91 -23.61
N THR A 109 -1.48 9.64 -23.66
CA THR A 109 -1.36 8.89 -24.93
C THR A 109 -2.73 8.70 -25.62
N LEU A 110 -3.82 8.66 -24.84
CA LEU A 110 -5.18 8.56 -25.36
C LEU A 110 -5.86 9.91 -25.59
N GLY A 111 -5.19 11.03 -25.29
CA GLY A 111 -5.81 12.36 -25.29
C GLY A 111 -6.90 12.53 -24.24
N ILE A 112 -6.84 11.76 -23.15
CA ILE A 112 -7.81 11.83 -22.03
C ILE A 112 -7.23 12.73 -20.94
N SER A 113 -8.01 13.71 -20.51
CA SER A 113 -7.63 14.55 -19.38
C SER A 113 -7.64 13.77 -18.07
N VAL A 114 -6.72 14.09 -17.16
CA VAL A 114 -6.65 13.45 -15.82
C VAL A 114 -7.90 13.71 -14.97
N VAL A 115 -8.66 14.77 -15.28
CA VAL A 115 -9.95 15.09 -14.62
C VAL A 115 -11.18 14.52 -15.35
N ASP A 116 -10.99 13.95 -16.56
CA ASP A 116 -12.08 13.32 -17.32
C ASP A 116 -12.33 11.90 -16.81
N TRP A 117 -13.00 11.83 -15.67
CA TRP A 117 -13.35 10.59 -14.99
C TRP A 117 -14.24 9.68 -15.85
N SER A 118 -15.12 10.24 -16.68
CA SER A 118 -16.08 9.47 -17.49
C SER A 118 -15.36 8.67 -18.57
N GLN A 119 -14.43 9.30 -19.28
CA GLN A 119 -13.56 8.57 -20.20
C GLN A 119 -12.68 7.56 -19.46
N GLN A 120 -12.18 7.87 -18.26
CA GLN A 120 -11.42 6.89 -17.47
C GLN A 120 -12.25 5.67 -17.06
N VAL A 121 -13.52 5.84 -16.67
CA VAL A 121 -14.46 4.75 -16.37
C VAL A 121 -14.68 3.90 -17.63
N THR A 122 -14.90 4.54 -18.77
CA THR A 122 -15.03 3.82 -20.05
C THR A 122 -13.76 3.02 -20.36
N ARG A 123 -12.57 3.59 -20.14
CA ARG A 123 -11.30 2.89 -20.40
C ARG A 123 -11.05 1.74 -19.46
N ILE A 124 -11.36 1.84 -18.17
CA ILE A 124 -11.20 0.70 -17.27
C ILE A 124 -12.15 -0.44 -17.68
N GLY A 125 -13.39 -0.13 -18.05
CA GLY A 125 -14.34 -1.11 -18.58
C GLY A 125 -13.80 -1.84 -19.80
N MET A 126 -13.27 -1.10 -20.78
CA MET A 126 -12.64 -1.70 -21.97
C MET A 126 -11.44 -2.61 -21.64
N VAL A 127 -10.62 -2.25 -20.63
CA VAL A 127 -9.50 -3.09 -20.18
C VAL A 127 -9.99 -4.37 -19.53
N LEU A 128 -11.03 -4.30 -18.69
CA LEU A 128 -11.63 -5.47 -18.05
C LEU A 128 -12.30 -6.39 -19.07
N GLU A 129 -12.98 -5.83 -20.06
CA GLU A 129 -13.56 -6.57 -21.19
C GLU A 129 -12.47 -7.24 -22.05
N PHE A 130 -11.40 -6.51 -22.38
CA PHE A 130 -10.22 -7.07 -23.06
C PHE A 130 -9.68 -8.29 -22.30
N LEU A 131 -9.51 -8.18 -20.98
CA LEU A 131 -9.05 -9.30 -20.15
C LEU A 131 -10.04 -10.48 -20.23
N ALA A 132 -11.34 -10.23 -20.14
CA ALA A 132 -12.34 -11.28 -20.25
C ALA A 132 -12.29 -12.00 -21.62
N ILE A 133 -12.20 -11.25 -22.73
CA ILE A 133 -12.12 -11.78 -24.10
C ILE A 133 -10.89 -12.69 -24.27
N HIS A 134 -9.76 -12.35 -23.64
CA HIS A 134 -8.54 -13.16 -23.69
C HIS A 134 -8.47 -14.26 -22.62
N ASN A 135 -9.62 -14.70 -22.10
CA ASN A 135 -9.73 -15.71 -21.04
C ASN A 135 -8.86 -15.37 -19.82
N ALA A 136 -8.77 -14.09 -19.47
CA ALA A 136 -8.06 -13.55 -18.33
C ALA A 136 -9.02 -12.78 -17.41
N GLY A 137 -10.30 -13.19 -17.38
CA GLY A 137 -11.32 -12.59 -16.53
C GLY A 137 -11.19 -12.95 -15.04
N PRO A 138 -12.17 -12.49 -14.22
CA PRO A 138 -12.13 -12.63 -12.76
C PRO A 138 -11.90 -14.05 -12.22
N HIS A 139 -12.38 -15.08 -12.93
CA HIS A 139 -12.20 -16.49 -12.57
C HIS A 139 -10.76 -16.97 -12.55
N ARG A 140 -9.81 -16.17 -13.07
CA ARG A 140 -8.38 -16.47 -13.07
C ARG A 140 -7.55 -15.51 -12.24
N TRP A 141 -8.14 -14.47 -11.64
CA TRP A 141 -7.34 -13.50 -10.88
C TRP A 141 -6.97 -14.08 -9.52
N LYS A 142 -5.67 -14.30 -9.29
CA LYS A 142 -5.10 -14.52 -7.95
C LYS A 142 -4.92 -13.19 -7.25
N SER A 143 -4.40 -12.20 -7.96
CA SER A 143 -4.20 -10.84 -7.46
C SER A 143 -4.67 -9.82 -8.48
N LEU A 144 -5.33 -8.76 -8.02
CA LEU A 144 -5.70 -7.62 -8.85
C LEU A 144 -5.22 -6.34 -8.16
N SER A 145 -4.41 -5.56 -8.87
CA SER A 145 -4.02 -4.21 -8.46
C SER A 145 -4.49 -3.21 -9.51
N VAL A 146 -5.27 -2.21 -9.11
CA VAL A 146 -5.72 -1.14 -10.01
C VAL A 146 -5.39 0.22 -9.42
N ALA A 147 -4.71 1.06 -10.19
CA ALA A 147 -4.38 2.42 -9.82
C ALA A 147 -4.88 3.41 -10.87
N THR A 148 -5.58 4.46 -10.44
CA THR A 148 -6.26 5.42 -11.31
C THR A 148 -6.07 6.85 -10.83
N LYS A 149 -6.26 7.85 -11.71
CA LYS A 149 -6.17 9.28 -11.34
C LYS A 149 -7.48 9.84 -10.79
N GLN A 150 -8.59 9.16 -11.03
CA GLN A 150 -9.92 9.47 -10.52
C GLN A 150 -10.50 8.27 -9.75
N PRO A 151 -11.39 8.47 -8.77
CA PRO A 151 -11.95 7.40 -7.95
C PRO A 151 -13.05 6.58 -8.64
N GLU A 152 -13.81 7.15 -9.58
CA GLU A 152 -14.94 6.50 -10.26
C GLU A 152 -14.55 5.19 -10.97
N PRO A 153 -13.42 5.11 -11.71
CA PRO A 153 -12.95 3.85 -12.27
C PRO A 153 -12.73 2.73 -11.26
N LEU A 154 -12.41 3.04 -10.00
CA LEU A 154 -12.25 2.01 -8.95
C LEU A 154 -13.60 1.41 -8.56
N LEU A 155 -14.67 2.22 -8.58
CA LEU A 155 -16.03 1.73 -8.38
C LEU A 155 -16.43 0.75 -9.47
N GLU A 156 -16.07 1.02 -10.73
CA GLU A 156 -16.31 0.12 -11.87
C GLU A 156 -15.60 -1.24 -11.69
N VAL A 157 -14.36 -1.22 -11.18
CA VAL A 157 -13.62 -2.46 -10.83
C VAL A 157 -14.34 -3.23 -9.73
N ILE A 158 -14.75 -2.55 -8.65
CA ILE A 158 -15.50 -3.17 -7.55
C ILE A 158 -16.80 -3.79 -8.09
N SER A 159 -17.54 -3.09 -8.95
CA SER A 159 -18.75 -3.58 -9.60
C SER A 159 -18.49 -4.83 -10.45
N SER A 160 -17.40 -4.84 -11.22
CA SER A 160 -17.02 -5.99 -12.06
C SER A 160 -16.66 -7.24 -11.24
N LEU A 161 -16.08 -7.07 -10.05
CA LEU A 161 -15.78 -8.18 -9.13
C LEU A 161 -17.05 -8.85 -8.58
N ASN A 162 -18.22 -8.24 -8.75
CA ASN A 162 -19.48 -8.73 -8.20
C ASN A 162 -20.28 -9.62 -9.15
N VAL A 163 -19.96 -9.61 -10.44
CA VAL A 163 -20.77 -10.27 -11.48
C VAL A 163 -20.47 -11.78 -11.56
N GLY A 164 -19.44 -12.29 -10.89
CA GLY A 164 -18.94 -13.67 -11.02
C GLY A 164 -19.24 -14.62 -9.85
N SER A 165 -19.32 -15.92 -10.15
CA SER A 165 -19.27 -16.99 -9.15
C SER A 165 -17.82 -17.18 -8.64
N VAL A 166 -17.71 -17.48 -7.33
CA VAL A 166 -16.48 -17.80 -6.55
C VAL A 166 -15.16 -17.39 -7.23
N LEU A 167 -14.67 -16.19 -6.93
CA LEU A 167 -13.38 -15.74 -7.44
C LEU A 167 -12.22 -16.38 -6.66
N PRO A 168 -11.14 -16.85 -7.33
CA PRO A 168 -9.92 -17.32 -6.66
C PRO A 168 -9.03 -16.17 -6.15
N LEU A 169 -9.55 -14.94 -6.15
CA LEU A 169 -8.86 -13.73 -5.78
C LEU A 169 -8.42 -13.80 -4.31
N GLN A 170 -7.12 -13.65 -4.10
CA GLN A 170 -6.44 -13.67 -2.79
C GLN A 170 -6.01 -12.28 -2.36
N ASN A 171 -5.60 -11.43 -3.32
CA ASN A 171 -5.12 -10.09 -3.07
C ASN A 171 -5.88 -9.07 -3.93
N LEU A 172 -6.40 -8.02 -3.31
CA LEU A 172 -7.02 -6.90 -4.00
C LEU A 172 -6.37 -5.59 -3.55
N SER A 173 -5.82 -4.84 -4.48
CA SER A 173 -5.25 -3.52 -4.24
C SER A 173 -5.92 -2.49 -5.15
N LEU A 174 -6.48 -1.43 -4.56
CA LEU A 174 -7.10 -0.33 -5.30
C LEU A 174 -6.52 0.98 -4.82
N ALA A 175 -6.08 1.83 -5.73
CA ALA A 175 -5.42 3.09 -5.39
C ALA A 175 -5.92 4.25 -6.25
N TRP A 176 -6.44 5.28 -5.59
CA TRP A 176 -6.66 6.59 -6.22
C TRP A 176 -5.36 7.40 -6.08
N LYS A 177 -4.58 7.47 -7.15
CA LYS A 177 -3.27 8.15 -7.17
C LYS A 177 -3.41 9.62 -7.58
N THR A 178 -4.02 10.42 -6.72
CA THR A 178 -4.01 11.89 -6.81
C THR A 178 -3.05 12.47 -5.80
N PRO A 179 -2.29 13.53 -6.13
CA PRO A 179 -1.44 14.19 -5.15
C PRO A 179 -2.24 15.04 -4.15
N TYR A 180 -3.41 15.52 -4.54
CA TYR A 180 -4.28 16.35 -3.72
C TYR A 180 -5.73 15.88 -3.93
N PRO A 181 -6.22 14.92 -3.12
CA PRO A 181 -7.62 14.53 -3.20
C PRO A 181 -8.49 15.73 -2.82
N LEU A 182 -9.36 16.17 -3.74
CA LEU A 182 -10.25 17.30 -3.48
C LEU A 182 -11.61 16.81 -2.95
N PRO A 183 -12.20 17.46 -1.92
CA PRO A 183 -13.49 17.05 -1.37
C PRO A 183 -14.58 16.95 -2.44
N SER A 184 -14.56 17.85 -3.42
CA SER A 184 -15.46 17.86 -4.55
C SER A 184 -15.33 16.64 -5.47
N GLU A 185 -14.15 16.04 -5.61
CA GLU A 185 -13.94 14.82 -6.41
C GLU A 185 -14.50 13.60 -5.70
N GLU A 186 -14.27 13.47 -4.37
CA GLU A 186 -14.90 12.41 -3.58
C GLU A 186 -16.42 12.56 -3.61
N ASP A 187 -16.95 13.76 -3.38
CA ASP A 187 -18.39 14.07 -3.37
C ASP A 187 -19.06 13.78 -4.73
N ARG A 188 -18.38 14.15 -5.82
CA ARG A 188 -18.82 13.82 -7.17
C ARG A 188 -18.86 12.31 -7.37
N CYS A 189 -17.85 11.58 -6.91
CA CYS A 189 -17.78 10.14 -7.06
C CYS A 189 -18.84 9.41 -6.22
N VAL A 190 -19.13 9.90 -5.00
CA VAL A 190 -20.25 9.41 -4.20
C VAL A 190 -21.58 9.69 -4.92
N SER A 191 -21.73 10.87 -5.53
CA SER A 191 -22.94 11.21 -6.30
C SER A 191 -23.07 10.36 -7.58
N TYR A 192 -21.96 10.05 -8.24
CA TYR A 192 -21.89 9.20 -9.44
C TYR A 192 -22.41 7.79 -9.17
N SER A 193 -22.26 7.29 -7.94
CA SER A 193 -22.79 5.98 -7.55
C SER A 193 -24.30 5.84 -7.80
N HIS A 194 -25.05 6.95 -7.80
CA HIS A 194 -26.47 7.00 -8.08
C HIS A 194 -26.81 7.01 -9.58
N LEU A 195 -25.84 7.28 -10.47
CA LEU A 195 -26.09 7.33 -11.92
C LEU A 195 -26.12 5.96 -12.58
N PHE A 196 -25.62 4.91 -11.92
CA PHE A 196 -25.88 3.54 -12.36
C PHE A 196 -27.30 3.06 -11.97
N ASP A 197 -28.07 3.88 -11.26
CA ASP A 197 -29.31 3.51 -10.57
C ASP A 197 -30.56 3.87 -11.38
N ASP A 198 -30.62 3.46 -12.66
CA ASP A 198 -31.91 3.43 -13.40
C ASP A 198 -32.87 2.35 -12.82
N SER A 199 -32.39 1.53 -11.88
CA SER A 199 -33.15 0.55 -11.11
C SER A 199 -32.92 0.77 -9.61
N PRO A 200 -33.63 1.72 -8.97
CA PRO A 200 -33.39 2.15 -7.60
C PRO A 200 -33.29 0.97 -6.63
N GLY A 201 -32.06 0.62 -6.24
CA GLY A 201 -31.79 -0.28 -5.12
C GLY A 201 -30.97 -1.56 -5.38
N HIS A 202 -30.54 -1.89 -6.60
CA HIS A 202 -29.95 -3.22 -6.85
C HIS A 202 -28.43 -3.32 -7.01
N LEU A 203 -27.70 -2.25 -7.36
CA LEU A 203 -26.26 -2.39 -7.61
C LEU A 203 -25.38 -2.46 -6.35
N PHE A 204 -25.92 -2.04 -5.19
CA PHE A 204 -25.24 -2.16 -3.90
C PHE A 204 -25.69 -3.36 -3.07
N GLU A 205 -26.77 -4.04 -3.46
CA GLU A 205 -27.18 -5.33 -2.90
C GLU A 205 -26.29 -6.45 -3.43
N LEU A 206 -25.00 -6.36 -3.11
CA LEU A 206 -24.11 -7.51 -3.14
C LEU A 206 -24.55 -8.45 -2.05
N SER A 207 -25.53 -9.28 -2.40
CA SER A 207 -26.30 -10.03 -1.44
C SER A 207 -25.46 -11.16 -0.82
N ARG A 208 -24.23 -11.41 -1.32
CA ARG A 208 -23.32 -12.46 -0.84
C ARG A 208 -21.83 -12.08 -1.02
N PRO A 209 -20.95 -12.51 -0.10
CA PRO A 209 -19.52 -12.42 -0.30
C PRO A 209 -19.09 -13.26 -1.52
N THR A 210 -18.62 -12.59 -2.57
CA THR A 210 -18.24 -13.20 -3.86
C THR A 210 -16.82 -13.76 -3.87
N THR A 211 -16.03 -13.44 -2.84
CA THR A 211 -14.57 -13.69 -2.78
C THR A 211 -14.15 -14.42 -1.51
N PRO A 212 -14.56 -15.69 -1.30
CA PRO A 212 -14.25 -16.44 -0.06
C PRO A 212 -12.75 -16.70 0.17
N HIS A 213 -11.94 -16.56 -0.88
CA HIS A 213 -10.49 -16.75 -0.84
C HIS A 213 -9.70 -15.46 -0.64
N LEU A 214 -10.36 -14.31 -0.55
CA LEU A 214 -9.68 -13.04 -0.37
C LEU A 214 -9.04 -13.00 1.02
N ARG A 215 -7.73 -12.72 1.07
CA ARG A 215 -6.93 -12.69 2.29
C ARG A 215 -6.31 -11.34 2.56
N ARG A 216 -6.05 -10.56 1.51
CA ARG A 216 -5.39 -9.26 1.59
C ARG A 216 -6.14 -8.22 0.79
N VAL A 217 -6.41 -7.09 1.44
CA VAL A 217 -7.02 -5.91 0.83
C VAL A 217 -6.16 -4.70 1.17
N ASP A 218 -5.74 -3.96 0.14
CA ASP A 218 -4.98 -2.72 0.27
C ASP A 218 -5.66 -1.60 -0.50
N PHE A 219 -6.28 -0.65 0.21
CA PHE A 219 -6.99 0.47 -0.38
C PHE A 219 -6.34 1.80 -0.04
N THR A 220 -5.84 2.48 -1.07
CA THR A 220 -5.16 3.77 -0.94
C THR A 220 -6.03 4.88 -1.50
N LEU A 221 -6.47 5.79 -0.63
CA LEU A 221 -7.37 6.89 -0.99
C LEU A 221 -8.65 6.41 -1.70
N VAL A 222 -9.16 5.21 -1.38
CA VAL A 222 -10.44 4.76 -1.93
C VAL A 222 -11.55 5.33 -1.04
N PRO A 223 -12.58 6.00 -1.59
CA PRO A 223 -13.72 6.44 -0.80
C PRO A 223 -14.35 5.27 -0.02
N TRP A 224 -14.29 5.34 1.30
CA TRP A 224 -14.69 4.22 2.17
C TRP A 224 -16.16 3.84 2.01
N VAL A 225 -16.99 4.76 1.53
CA VAL A 225 -18.40 4.51 1.20
C VAL A 225 -18.57 3.34 0.22
N PHE A 226 -17.63 3.11 -0.70
CA PHE A 226 -17.73 1.99 -1.67
C PHE A 226 -17.66 0.61 -1.01
N ILE A 227 -17.06 0.55 0.18
CA ILE A 227 -16.71 -0.69 0.86
C ILE A 227 -17.57 -0.88 2.11
N LEU A 228 -17.76 0.20 2.86
CA LEU A 228 -18.35 0.18 4.20
C LEU A 228 -19.83 0.54 4.22
N ASP A 229 -20.35 1.25 3.22
CA ASP A 229 -21.78 1.63 3.19
C ASP A 229 -22.66 0.50 2.63
N ARG A 230 -22.64 -0.63 3.34
CA ARG A 230 -23.33 -1.85 2.94
C ARG A 230 -23.98 -2.53 4.15
N PRO A 231 -25.12 -3.21 3.96
CA PRO A 231 -25.78 -3.94 5.04
C PRO A 231 -24.96 -5.13 5.53
N SER A 232 -24.09 -5.69 4.68
CA SER A 232 -23.17 -6.77 5.03
C SER A 232 -21.75 -6.43 4.57
N PRO A 233 -20.71 -6.84 5.32
CA PRO A 233 -19.32 -6.59 4.93
C PRO A 233 -18.99 -7.21 3.58
N LEU A 234 -18.39 -6.40 2.70
CA LEU A 234 -17.98 -6.82 1.35
C LEU A 234 -16.98 -7.98 1.38
N PHE A 235 -16.08 -7.95 2.37
CA PHE A 235 -15.00 -8.91 2.52
C PHE A 235 -15.06 -9.57 3.89
N THR A 236 -14.84 -10.88 3.91
CA THR A 236 -14.85 -11.71 5.13
C THR A 236 -13.64 -12.65 5.10
N GLY A 237 -13.14 -13.03 6.28
CA GLY A 237 -11.98 -13.93 6.38
C GLY A 237 -10.65 -13.33 5.90
N LEU A 238 -10.52 -12.00 5.93
CA LEU A 238 -9.26 -11.30 5.67
C LEU A 238 -8.23 -11.58 6.77
N THR A 239 -6.96 -11.60 6.36
CA THR A 239 -5.78 -11.68 7.22
C THR A 239 -5.00 -10.36 7.23
N HIS A 240 -5.10 -9.58 6.16
CA HIS A 240 -4.45 -8.29 6.00
C HIS A 240 -5.47 -7.29 5.45
N LEU A 241 -5.58 -6.14 6.12
CA LEU A 241 -6.45 -5.05 5.71
C LEU A 241 -5.70 -3.72 5.86
N SER A 242 -5.51 -3.01 4.76
CA SER A 242 -5.01 -1.63 4.74
C SER A 242 -6.09 -0.72 4.15
N LEU A 243 -6.53 0.27 4.92
CA LEU A 243 -7.51 1.26 4.52
C LEU A 243 -6.96 2.67 4.78
N ILE A 244 -6.64 3.38 3.71
CA ILE A 244 -6.24 4.79 3.75
C ILE A 244 -7.41 5.58 3.18
N ALA A 245 -8.07 6.39 4.02
CA ALA A 245 -9.19 7.23 3.61
C ALA A 245 -8.71 8.30 2.62
N ALA A 246 -9.58 8.70 1.70
CA ALA A 246 -9.33 9.84 0.83
C ALA A 246 -9.51 11.14 1.62
N ILE A 247 -10.76 11.52 1.87
CA ILE A 247 -11.12 12.81 2.50
C ILE A 247 -12.22 12.61 3.53
N ARG A 248 -13.17 11.71 3.31
CA ARG A 248 -14.23 11.43 4.29
C ARG A 248 -13.94 10.17 5.09
N LEU A 249 -13.99 10.30 6.42
CA LEU A 249 -14.02 9.16 7.32
C LEU A 249 -15.41 8.51 7.26
N CYS A 250 -15.46 7.18 7.36
CA CYS A 250 -16.73 6.50 7.57
C CYS A 250 -17.14 6.55 9.06
N GLY A 251 -18.43 6.37 9.32
CA GLY A 251 -18.91 6.13 10.67
C GLY A 251 -18.32 4.84 11.27
N LEU A 252 -17.82 4.94 12.51
CA LEU A 252 -17.23 3.83 13.26
C LEU A 252 -18.08 2.55 13.29
N PRO A 253 -19.43 2.57 13.36
CA PRO A 253 -20.22 1.34 13.34
C PRO A 253 -20.03 0.51 12.07
N LYS A 254 -19.83 1.16 10.90
CA LYS A 254 -19.61 0.46 9.63
C LYS A 254 -18.24 -0.20 9.60
N LEU A 255 -17.20 0.52 10.03
CA LEU A 255 -15.85 -0.05 10.17
C LEU A 255 -15.84 -1.21 11.17
N ARG A 256 -16.53 -1.06 12.32
CA ARG A 256 -16.70 -2.13 13.31
C ARG A 256 -17.26 -3.40 12.69
N ASN A 257 -18.31 -3.27 11.87
CA ASN A 257 -18.94 -4.42 11.22
C ASN A 257 -17.97 -5.13 10.27
N LEU A 258 -17.14 -4.37 9.53
CA LEU A 258 -16.07 -4.94 8.71
C LEU A 258 -15.05 -5.69 9.58
N LEU A 259 -14.55 -5.09 10.66
CA LEU A 259 -13.57 -5.73 11.53
C LEU A 259 -14.12 -6.99 12.22
N ALA A 260 -15.37 -6.94 12.70
CA ALA A 260 -16.03 -8.07 13.33
C ALA A 260 -16.22 -9.27 12.39
N ALA A 261 -16.41 -9.02 11.08
CA ALA A 261 -16.47 -10.07 10.06
C ALA A 261 -15.09 -10.64 9.67
N ASN A 262 -14.02 -10.07 10.19
CA ASN A 262 -12.64 -10.43 9.87
C ASN A 262 -11.81 -10.70 11.14
N SER A 263 -12.31 -11.59 12.02
CA SER A 263 -11.63 -11.94 13.28
C SER A 263 -10.28 -12.65 13.12
N GLN A 264 -9.93 -13.08 11.89
CA GLN A 264 -8.65 -13.68 11.54
C GLN A 264 -7.59 -12.66 11.09
N LEU A 265 -7.88 -11.35 11.17
CA LEU A 265 -6.92 -10.31 10.82
C LEU A 265 -5.63 -10.45 11.65
N GLU A 266 -4.50 -10.50 10.97
CA GLU A 266 -3.15 -10.53 11.52
C GLU A 266 -2.49 -9.15 11.41
N SER A 267 -2.82 -8.40 10.35
CA SER A 267 -2.32 -7.05 10.09
C SER A 267 -3.47 -6.10 9.76
N LEU A 268 -3.51 -4.96 10.45
CA LEU A 268 -4.46 -3.88 10.22
C LEU A 268 -3.72 -2.55 10.09
N GLU A 269 -3.91 -1.89 8.96
CA GLU A 269 -3.42 -0.55 8.70
C GLU A 269 -4.60 0.36 8.42
N LEU A 270 -4.70 1.45 9.18
CA LEU A 270 -5.76 2.43 9.04
C LEU A 270 -5.14 3.81 8.94
N SER A 271 -5.56 4.59 7.95
CA SER A 271 -5.18 5.99 7.86
C SER A 271 -6.37 6.88 7.60
N SER A 272 -6.41 8.02 8.29
CA SER A 272 -7.44 9.03 8.08
C SER A 272 -7.25 9.84 6.79
N GLY A 273 -6.14 9.66 6.05
CA GLY A 273 -5.81 10.51 4.91
C GLY A 273 -5.73 11.97 5.34
N ASP A 274 -6.26 12.89 4.54
CA ASP A 274 -6.40 14.32 4.88
C ASP A 274 -7.82 14.66 5.36
N ALA A 275 -8.50 13.70 6.00
CA ALA A 275 -9.88 13.90 6.38
C ALA A 275 -10.07 15.05 7.38
N GLU A 276 -11.12 15.84 7.15
CA GLU A 276 -11.54 16.87 8.10
C GLU A 276 -12.20 16.23 9.32
N ASP A 277 -12.16 16.93 10.45
CA ASP A 277 -12.81 16.52 11.69
C ASP A 277 -14.33 16.37 11.46
N GLN A 278 -14.79 15.12 11.39
CA GLN A 278 -16.21 14.79 11.38
C GLN A 278 -16.66 14.43 12.79
N GLU A 279 -17.91 14.77 13.11
CA GLU A 279 -18.55 14.32 14.35
C GLU A 279 -18.57 12.78 14.37
N LEU A 280 -17.70 12.21 15.19
CA LEU A 280 -17.74 10.79 15.53
C LEU A 280 -19.04 10.57 16.28
N GLY A 281 -20.01 9.92 15.62
CA GLY A 281 -21.21 9.43 16.28
C GLY A 281 -20.90 8.48 17.44
N ASP A 282 -21.92 7.86 18.02
CA ASP A 282 -21.77 7.01 19.20
C ASP A 282 -20.62 5.98 19.08
N GLU A 283 -19.76 5.93 20.10
CA GLU A 283 -18.65 4.98 20.18
C GLU A 283 -19.20 3.54 20.13
N PRO A 284 -18.89 2.76 19.08
CA PRO A 284 -19.45 1.43 18.95
C PRO A 284 -18.74 0.45 19.91
N PRO A 285 -19.36 -0.70 20.24
CA PRO A 285 -18.77 -1.62 21.21
C PRO A 285 -17.45 -2.23 20.68
N PRO A 286 -16.55 -2.68 21.57
CA PRO A 286 -15.28 -3.27 21.14
C PRO A 286 -15.43 -4.51 20.24
N VAL A 287 -14.37 -4.81 19.50
CA VAL A 287 -14.23 -5.96 18.60
C VAL A 287 -12.99 -6.75 19.01
N GLN A 288 -13.19 -8.04 19.26
CA GLN A 288 -12.12 -8.96 19.57
C GLN A 288 -11.35 -9.35 18.30
N LEU A 289 -10.08 -8.94 18.19
CA LEU A 289 -9.17 -9.32 17.11
C LEU A 289 -8.00 -10.11 17.69
N SER A 290 -8.26 -11.35 18.12
CA SER A 290 -7.29 -12.18 18.84
C SER A 290 -6.08 -12.62 18.01
N SER A 291 -6.22 -12.65 16.68
CA SER A 291 -5.13 -12.97 15.75
C SER A 291 -4.28 -11.75 15.38
N LEU A 292 -4.69 -10.53 15.75
CA LEU A 292 -4.03 -9.30 15.31
C LEU A 292 -2.64 -9.19 15.94
N ARG A 293 -1.62 -9.13 15.09
CA ARG A 293 -0.20 -9.01 15.46
C ARG A 293 0.36 -7.64 15.15
N SER A 294 -0.12 -6.99 14.10
CA SER A 294 0.32 -5.67 13.68
C SER A 294 -0.86 -4.71 13.52
N LEU A 295 -0.72 -3.53 14.14
CA LEU A 295 -1.65 -2.42 14.04
C LEU A 295 -0.86 -1.17 13.66
N SER A 296 -1.18 -0.59 12.51
CA SER A 296 -0.65 0.70 12.07
C SER A 296 -1.79 1.70 11.98
N MET A 297 -1.63 2.86 12.62
CA MET A 297 -2.58 3.96 12.54
C MET A 297 -1.84 5.24 12.17
N MET A 298 -2.24 5.83 11.05
CA MET A 298 -1.70 7.09 10.55
C MET A 298 -2.82 8.13 10.49
N ASN A 299 -2.77 9.15 11.33
CA ASN A 299 -3.80 10.18 11.37
C ASN A 299 -3.21 11.55 11.06
N SER A 300 -3.83 12.31 10.18
CA SER A 300 -3.40 13.69 9.88
C SER A 300 -3.96 14.72 10.86
N SER A 301 -5.18 14.52 11.36
CA SER A 301 -5.93 15.62 12.00
C SER A 301 -6.84 15.16 13.15
N CYS A 302 -7.48 13.99 13.04
CA CYS A 302 -8.60 13.62 13.90
C CYS A 302 -8.22 12.68 15.05
N GLU A 303 -7.67 13.23 16.15
CA GLU A 303 -7.30 12.42 17.33
C GLU A 303 -8.49 11.62 17.88
N ALA A 304 -9.66 12.25 17.95
CA ALA A 304 -10.87 11.62 18.47
C ALA A 304 -11.20 10.34 17.69
N TRP A 305 -10.97 10.32 16.38
CA TRP A 305 -11.15 9.14 15.55
C TRP A 305 -10.14 8.06 15.91
N MET A 306 -8.85 8.38 15.96
CA MET A 306 -7.81 7.40 16.33
C MET A 306 -8.08 6.81 17.72
N LEU A 307 -8.45 7.64 18.70
CA LEU A 307 -8.79 7.19 20.04
C LEU A 307 -10.00 6.24 20.03
N ALA A 308 -11.03 6.56 19.26
CA ALA A 308 -12.20 5.70 19.13
C ALA A 308 -11.86 4.35 18.48
N ILE A 309 -10.96 4.33 17.48
CA ILE A 309 -10.44 3.09 16.89
C ILE A 309 -9.68 2.26 17.92
N VAL A 310 -8.77 2.88 18.68
CA VAL A 310 -7.97 2.19 19.70
C VAL A 310 -8.87 1.57 20.77
N LYS A 311 -9.91 2.29 21.22
CA LYS A 311 -10.91 1.76 22.16
C LYS A 311 -11.73 0.61 21.57
N MET A 312 -12.01 0.67 20.28
CA MET A 312 -12.82 -0.32 19.58
C MET A 312 -12.06 -1.63 19.37
N ILE A 313 -10.72 -1.65 19.35
CA ILE A 313 -9.93 -2.85 19.04
C ILE A 313 -9.43 -3.54 20.31
N GLU A 314 -9.88 -4.78 20.54
CA GLU A 314 -9.34 -5.65 21.58
C GLU A 314 -8.38 -6.69 20.99
N ALA A 315 -7.08 -6.40 21.06
CA ALA A 315 -6.01 -7.23 20.50
C ALA A 315 -4.93 -7.57 21.56
N PRO A 316 -5.19 -8.49 22.49
CA PRO A 316 -4.24 -8.82 23.56
C PRO A 316 -2.93 -9.45 23.03
N GLY A 317 -2.97 -10.03 21.83
CA GLY A 317 -1.83 -10.63 21.14
C GLY A 317 -1.01 -9.66 20.28
N LEU A 318 -1.33 -8.36 20.28
CA LEU A 318 -0.66 -7.35 19.46
C LEU A 318 0.84 -7.28 19.77
N GLN A 319 1.67 -7.35 18.72
CA GLN A 319 3.13 -7.37 18.82
C GLN A 319 3.75 -6.09 18.27
N ASN A 320 3.16 -5.53 17.21
CA ASN A 320 3.68 -4.38 16.50
C ASN A 320 2.63 -3.27 16.49
N LEU A 321 3.00 -2.09 16.96
CA LEU A 321 2.15 -0.91 16.98
C LEU A 321 2.88 0.25 16.32
N THR A 322 2.29 0.82 15.27
CA THR A 322 2.74 2.06 14.65
C THR A 322 1.69 3.14 14.90
N LEU A 323 2.10 4.23 15.53
CA LEU A 323 1.32 5.45 15.71
C LEU A 323 2.04 6.56 14.96
N ALA A 324 1.37 7.10 13.94
CA ALA A 324 1.90 8.19 13.16
C ALA A 324 0.93 9.36 13.10
N THR A 325 1.50 10.56 13.19
CA THR A 325 0.79 11.81 13.02
C THR A 325 1.18 12.42 11.67
N GLY A 326 0.21 12.94 10.93
CA GLY A 326 0.44 13.77 9.75
C GLY A 326 0.48 15.23 10.18
N GLY A 327 1.56 15.94 9.84
CA GLY A 327 1.62 17.40 9.92
C GLY A 327 2.21 18.01 11.19
N TYR A 328 2.44 19.33 11.11
CA TYR A 328 3.21 20.13 12.07
C TYR A 328 2.40 20.68 13.25
N GLU A 329 1.07 20.46 13.29
CA GLU A 329 0.20 21.22 14.21
C GLU A 329 -0.52 20.37 15.26
N SER A 330 -0.30 19.06 15.32
CA SER A 330 -1.15 18.20 16.13
C SER A 330 -0.70 18.11 17.60
N ARG A 331 -1.25 19.01 18.42
CA ARG A 331 -1.15 18.97 19.91
C ARG A 331 -2.11 17.98 20.56
N THR A 332 -2.88 17.21 19.79
CA THR A 332 -4.04 16.50 20.35
C THR A 332 -3.71 15.11 20.88
N TYR A 333 -2.75 14.34 20.33
CA TYR A 333 -2.48 12.90 20.63
C TYR A 333 -2.27 12.43 22.08
N SER A 334 -2.24 13.35 23.05
CA SER A 334 -2.07 13.03 24.47
C SER A 334 -3.08 11.98 24.97
N ASN A 335 -4.34 11.99 24.50
CA ASN A 335 -5.32 11.02 24.98
C ASN A 335 -5.10 9.62 24.39
N VAL A 336 -4.68 9.53 23.13
CA VAL A 336 -4.32 8.24 22.51
C VAL A 336 -3.14 7.61 23.27
N LEU A 337 -2.06 8.36 23.49
CA LEU A 337 -0.88 7.86 24.19
C LEU A 337 -1.23 7.42 25.62
N LYS A 338 -1.99 8.24 26.36
CA LYS A 338 -2.46 7.92 27.72
C LYS A 338 -3.34 6.68 27.76
N TYR A 339 -4.26 6.54 26.81
CA TYR A 339 -5.16 5.39 26.73
C TYR A 339 -4.39 4.10 26.40
N VAL A 340 -3.43 4.14 25.47
CA VAL A 340 -2.57 2.98 25.17
C VAL A 340 -1.75 2.57 26.41
N SER A 341 -1.27 3.55 27.17
CA SER A 341 -0.43 3.33 28.35
C SER A 341 -1.19 2.74 29.55
N THR A 342 -2.42 3.21 29.78
CA THR A 342 -3.15 2.96 31.04
C THR A 342 -4.48 2.24 30.88
N GLY A 343 -5.03 2.21 29.66
CA GLY A 343 -6.39 1.77 29.37
C GLY A 343 -7.50 2.68 29.90
N LYS A 344 -7.17 3.88 30.39
CA LYS A 344 -8.10 4.83 31.00
C LYS A 344 -7.96 6.22 30.40
N LEU A 345 -9.07 6.94 30.31
CA LEU A 345 -9.07 8.37 29.96
C LEU A 345 -9.11 9.24 31.22
N PRO A 346 -8.57 10.48 31.17
CA PRO A 346 -8.60 11.40 32.31
C PRO A 346 -10.01 11.68 32.86
N SER A 347 -11.02 11.67 31.98
CA SER A 347 -12.43 11.92 32.34
C SER A 347 -13.10 10.76 33.09
N GLN A 348 -12.48 9.58 33.11
CA GLN A 348 -13.02 8.38 33.76
C GLN A 348 -12.41 8.10 35.14
N GLN A 349 -11.77 9.10 35.77
CA GLN A 349 -11.23 8.94 37.13
C GLN A 349 -12.38 8.70 38.12
N THR A 350 -12.55 7.44 38.50
CA THR A 350 -13.46 7.02 39.57
C THR A 350 -13.04 7.67 40.89
N PRO A 351 -13.98 8.09 41.74
CA PRO A 351 -13.68 8.80 42.98
C PRO A 351 -12.83 7.96 43.94
N ILE A 352 -11.54 8.30 44.04
CA ILE A 352 -10.46 8.16 45.07
C ILE A 352 -10.43 6.96 46.05
N ASN A 353 -11.53 6.25 46.32
CA ASN A 353 -11.62 5.27 47.41
C ASN A 353 -11.26 3.83 47.04
N ASP A 354 -11.02 3.52 45.76
CA ASP A 354 -10.60 2.20 45.33
C ASP A 354 -9.07 2.14 45.22
N THR A 355 -8.49 1.12 45.87
CA THR A 355 -7.06 0.78 45.84
C THR A 355 -6.48 0.92 44.43
N PRO A 356 -5.26 1.48 44.26
CA PRO A 356 -4.63 1.69 42.96
C PRO A 356 -4.41 0.34 42.28
N SER A 357 -5.40 -0.10 41.49
CA SER A 357 -5.25 -1.19 40.54
C SER A 357 -4.16 -0.75 39.59
N ALA A 358 -3.03 -1.46 39.57
CA ALA A 358 -1.91 -1.16 38.69
C ALA A 358 -2.45 -1.00 37.27
N ASP A 359 -2.36 0.22 36.73
CA ASP A 359 -2.80 0.50 35.37
C ASP A 359 -1.98 -0.39 34.45
N LYS A 360 -2.68 -1.19 33.65
CA LYS A 360 -2.06 -2.13 32.72
C LYS A 360 -2.19 -1.56 31.31
N PRO A 361 -1.11 -1.58 30.50
CA PRO A 361 -1.22 -1.20 29.11
C PRO A 361 -2.23 -2.11 28.40
N ILE A 362 -2.97 -1.55 27.45
CA ILE A 362 -4.02 -2.29 26.72
C ILE A 362 -3.43 -3.37 25.81
N TYR A 363 -2.15 -3.23 25.43
CA TYR A 363 -1.40 -4.18 24.60
C TYR A 363 -0.21 -4.77 25.37
N PRO A 364 -0.44 -5.72 26.30
CA PRO A 364 0.61 -6.26 27.17
C PRO A 364 1.66 -7.12 26.43
N SER A 365 1.37 -7.54 25.20
CA SER A 365 2.25 -8.40 24.38
C SER A 365 3.16 -7.62 23.43
N LEU A 366 3.12 -6.28 23.47
CA LEU A 366 3.77 -5.43 22.49
C LEU A 366 5.30 -5.57 22.53
N ARG A 367 5.93 -5.72 21.36
CA ARG A 367 7.37 -5.93 21.18
C ARG A 367 8.03 -4.88 20.30
N GLU A 368 7.27 -4.34 19.36
CA GLU A 368 7.71 -3.33 18.40
C GLU A 368 6.79 -2.12 18.51
N LEU A 369 7.38 -0.95 18.71
CA LEU A 369 6.67 0.31 18.80
C LEU A 369 7.32 1.30 17.83
N ASP A 370 6.50 1.88 16.95
CA ASP A 370 6.89 2.99 16.10
C ASP A 370 6.05 4.22 16.46
N VAL A 371 6.73 5.22 17.00
CA VAL A 371 6.19 6.55 17.34
C VAL A 371 7.04 7.63 16.69
N SER A 372 7.73 7.29 15.60
CA SER A 372 8.66 8.20 14.94
C SER A 372 8.04 9.43 14.30
N ARG A 373 6.73 9.39 14.10
CA ARG A 373 5.94 10.50 13.58
C ARG A 373 5.07 11.15 14.65
N VAL A 374 5.35 10.91 15.94
CA VAL A 374 4.70 11.55 17.08
C VAL A 374 5.67 12.59 17.65
N ILE A 375 5.39 13.87 17.39
CA ILE A 375 6.29 14.99 17.71
C ILE A 375 5.66 15.84 18.83
N ASP A 376 6.48 16.44 19.69
CA ASP A 376 6.08 17.37 20.77
C ASP A 376 5.28 16.78 21.96
N PHE A 377 5.44 15.48 22.27
CA PHE A 377 4.77 14.80 23.39
C PHE A 377 5.74 14.15 24.38
N GLU A 378 6.75 14.90 24.84
CA GLU A 378 7.87 14.29 25.59
C GLU A 378 7.40 13.59 26.88
N ASP A 379 6.50 14.20 27.65
CA ASP A 379 6.01 13.63 28.90
C ASP A 379 5.11 12.40 28.65
N GLU A 380 4.18 12.48 27.70
CA GLU A 380 3.31 11.35 27.36
C GLU A 380 4.06 10.18 26.71
N ILE A 381 5.11 10.46 25.93
CA ILE A 381 5.99 9.42 25.40
C ILE A 381 6.74 8.75 26.56
N VAL A 382 7.25 9.50 27.53
CA VAL A 382 7.89 8.90 28.72
C VAL A 382 6.92 7.98 29.46
N ASP A 383 5.67 8.40 29.68
CA ASP A 383 4.64 7.59 30.33
C ASP A 383 4.33 6.32 29.52
N LEU A 384 4.20 6.46 28.20
CA LEU A 384 3.99 5.34 27.27
C LEU A 384 5.14 4.33 27.35
N LEU A 385 6.38 4.80 27.23
CA LEU A 385 7.55 3.92 27.29
C LEU A 385 7.71 3.27 28.68
N ALA A 386 7.35 3.97 29.76
CA ALA A 386 7.39 3.41 31.11
C ALA A 386 6.37 2.28 31.29
N SER A 387 5.19 2.38 30.67
CA SER A 387 4.16 1.35 30.74
C SER A 387 4.48 0.09 29.91
N LEU A 388 5.31 0.22 28.87
CA LEU A 388 5.57 -0.83 27.87
C LEU A 388 6.93 -1.53 28.03
N SER A 389 7.16 -2.14 29.19
CA SER A 389 8.45 -2.81 29.51
C SER A 389 8.86 -3.99 28.61
N THR A 390 7.97 -4.47 27.74
CA THR A 390 8.19 -5.62 26.84
C THR A 390 8.79 -5.25 25.49
N ILE A 391 8.88 -3.96 25.15
CA ILE A 391 9.41 -3.50 23.86
C ILE A 391 10.87 -3.90 23.69
N THR A 392 11.16 -4.43 22.51
CA THR A 392 12.49 -4.85 22.05
C THR A 392 12.98 -4.06 20.85
N ARG A 393 12.06 -3.50 20.04
CA ARG A 393 12.36 -2.63 18.90
C ARG A 393 11.57 -1.33 19.03
N LEU A 394 12.26 -0.21 18.97
CA LEU A 394 11.66 1.12 19.03
C LEU A 394 12.07 1.92 17.79
N THR A 395 11.09 2.49 17.09
CA THR A 395 11.31 3.57 16.14
C THR A 395 10.76 4.85 16.78
N ILE A 396 11.59 5.87 16.94
CA ILE A 396 11.23 7.10 17.65
C ILE A 396 11.83 8.32 16.96
N ASP A 397 11.14 9.45 17.03
CA ASP A 397 11.64 10.72 16.51
C ASP A 397 12.87 11.16 17.32
N ILE A 398 13.84 11.78 16.64
CA ILE A 398 15.06 12.22 17.30
C ILE A 398 14.82 13.29 18.36
N GLY A 399 13.79 14.12 18.22
CA GLY A 399 13.39 15.11 19.22
C GLY A 399 12.86 14.48 20.50
N GLN A 400 12.33 13.26 20.43
CA GLN A 400 11.79 12.50 21.56
C GLN A 400 12.82 11.54 22.17
N ALA A 401 13.82 11.10 21.39
CA ALA A 401 14.86 10.18 21.83
C ALA A 401 15.65 10.60 23.11
N PRO A 402 15.87 11.89 23.43
CA PRO A 402 16.57 12.30 24.66
C PRO A 402 15.93 11.77 25.95
N CYS A 403 14.63 11.43 25.94
CA CYS A 403 13.99 10.81 27.09
C CYS A 403 14.68 9.49 27.50
N LEU A 404 15.20 8.71 26.55
CA LEU A 404 15.93 7.47 26.79
C LEU A 404 17.30 7.69 27.46
N GLY A 405 17.88 8.89 27.32
CA GLY A 405 19.13 9.28 27.97
C GLY A 405 18.91 9.85 29.38
N ARG A 406 17.79 10.55 29.60
CA ARG A 406 17.39 11.09 30.92
C ARG A 406 16.83 10.01 31.85
N ALA A 407 16.12 9.03 31.29
CA ALA A 407 15.55 7.89 32.00
C ALA A 407 16.01 6.55 31.37
N PRO A 408 17.28 6.15 31.57
CA PRO A 408 17.86 4.99 30.89
C PRO A 408 17.22 3.64 31.25
N TRP A 409 16.44 3.57 32.33
CA TRP A 409 15.67 2.39 32.72
C TRP A 409 14.39 2.19 31.89
N LEU A 410 13.98 3.18 31.07
CA LEU A 410 12.87 3.01 30.14
C LEU A 410 13.20 1.89 29.15
N LEU A 411 12.22 1.02 28.89
CA LEU A 411 12.35 -0.13 27.98
C LEU A 411 13.60 -0.98 28.31
N PRO A 412 13.64 -1.67 29.45
CA PRO A 412 14.83 -2.42 29.88
C PRO A 412 15.21 -3.56 28.93
N LYS A 413 14.32 -3.96 28.01
CA LYS A 413 14.52 -5.00 27.00
C LYS A 413 14.81 -4.45 25.60
N LEU A 414 15.01 -3.14 25.44
CA LEU A 414 15.26 -2.51 24.15
C LEU A 414 16.57 -3.03 23.55
N ILE A 415 16.47 -3.72 22.40
CA ILE A 415 17.59 -4.30 21.67
C ILE A 415 17.92 -3.44 20.45
N PHE A 416 16.88 -2.90 19.81
CA PHE A 416 16.95 -2.25 18.51
C PHE A 416 16.30 -0.87 18.56
N LEU A 417 17.02 0.15 18.08
CA LEU A 417 16.56 1.54 18.03
C LEU A 417 16.69 2.07 16.60
N LYS A 418 15.60 2.52 15.99
CA LYS A 418 15.59 3.19 14.69
C LYS A 418 15.24 4.67 14.86
N LEU A 419 16.03 5.54 14.21
CA LEU A 419 15.90 6.99 14.29
C LEU A 419 15.80 7.57 12.87
N PRO A 420 14.59 7.84 12.36
CA PRO A 420 14.43 8.30 10.98
C PRO A 420 14.79 9.76 10.76
N SER A 421 14.61 10.61 11.77
CA SER A 421 14.88 12.04 11.69
C SER A 421 16.24 12.43 12.29
N LEU A 422 16.77 13.58 11.87
CA LEU A 422 18.18 13.94 11.96
C LEU A 422 18.49 14.99 13.04
N VAL A 423 19.18 14.66 14.14
CA VAL A 423 20.20 15.49 14.83
C VAL A 423 21.10 14.58 15.71
N SER A 424 22.42 14.59 15.45
CA SER A 424 23.37 13.57 15.92
C SER A 424 23.87 13.71 17.37
N GLU A 425 23.84 14.92 17.95
CA GLU A 425 24.61 15.21 19.17
C GLU A 425 24.16 14.43 20.41
N TYR A 426 22.90 14.02 20.45
CA TYR A 426 22.33 13.32 21.60
C TYR A 426 22.45 11.81 21.53
N LEU A 427 22.61 11.21 20.34
CA LEU A 427 22.60 9.76 20.20
C LEU A 427 23.73 9.10 21.02
N ALA A 428 24.93 9.67 20.94
CA ALA A 428 26.08 9.24 21.70
C ALA A 428 25.84 9.24 23.21
N SER A 429 25.24 10.31 23.74
CA SER A 429 24.96 10.45 25.17
C SER A 429 23.84 9.53 25.62
N ILE A 430 22.79 9.35 24.80
CA ILE A 430 21.72 8.38 25.05
C ILE A 430 22.29 6.97 25.18
N LEU A 431 23.08 6.52 24.19
CA LEU A 431 23.65 5.18 24.17
C LEU A 431 24.60 4.94 25.35
N ARG A 432 25.45 5.92 25.67
CA ARG A 432 26.36 5.84 26.82
C ARG A 432 25.59 5.76 28.14
N ASN A 433 24.67 6.69 28.39
CA ASN A 433 23.90 6.74 29.64
C ASN A 433 23.13 5.43 29.87
N ARG A 434 22.57 4.86 28.81
CA ARG A 434 21.91 3.55 28.86
C ARG A 434 22.85 2.40 29.15
N ALA A 435 24.00 2.36 28.49
CA ALA A 435 25.02 1.34 28.73
C ALA A 435 25.54 1.41 30.18
N GLU A 436 25.84 2.60 30.70
CA GLU A 436 26.27 2.84 32.08
C GLU A 436 25.21 2.44 33.11
N ALA A 437 23.93 2.60 32.78
CA ALA A 437 22.81 2.16 33.61
C ALA A 437 22.51 0.65 33.52
N GLY A 438 23.23 -0.11 32.67
CA GLY A 438 23.02 -1.55 32.48
C GLY A 438 21.91 -1.94 31.50
N PHE A 439 21.45 -1.00 30.66
CA PHE A 439 20.40 -1.20 29.65
C PHE A 439 20.87 -0.89 28.21
N PRO A 440 21.98 -1.50 27.73
CA PRO A 440 22.57 -1.15 26.44
C PRO A 440 21.65 -1.50 25.25
N VAL A 441 21.61 -0.61 24.26
CA VAL A 441 20.98 -0.86 22.96
C VAL A 441 22.02 -1.55 22.07
N LYS A 442 21.66 -2.67 21.43
CA LYS A 442 22.62 -3.47 20.65
C LYS A 442 22.73 -3.03 19.20
N VAL A 443 21.61 -2.66 18.60
CA VAL A 443 21.54 -2.29 17.19
C VAL A 443 20.87 -0.93 17.07
N VAL A 444 21.50 -0.02 16.33
CA VAL A 444 20.94 1.28 15.99
C VAL A 444 20.86 1.39 14.49
N GLU A 445 19.67 1.63 13.97
CA GLU A 445 19.43 1.90 12.55
C GLU A 445 19.33 3.41 12.31
N VAL A 446 20.15 3.90 11.38
CA VAL A 446 20.21 5.30 10.94
C VAL A 446 20.18 5.39 9.42
N PRO A 447 19.72 6.51 8.83
CA PRO A 447 19.79 6.70 7.38
C PRO A 447 21.22 6.59 6.82
N VAL A 448 21.37 6.25 5.53
CA VAL A 448 22.69 6.20 4.83
C VAL A 448 23.43 7.55 4.89
N GLY A 449 24.77 7.48 4.98
CA GLY A 449 25.66 8.65 4.97
C GLY A 449 25.89 9.27 6.36
N TRP A 450 25.44 8.58 7.41
CA TRP A 450 25.56 9.04 8.79
C TRP A 450 26.77 8.46 9.52
N GLN A 451 27.25 7.28 9.15
CA GLN A 451 28.45 6.73 9.77
C GLN A 451 29.63 7.70 9.67
N ASP A 452 29.78 8.36 8.53
CA ASP A 452 30.85 9.35 8.28
C ASP A 452 30.70 10.63 9.13
N ARG A 453 29.46 11.02 9.46
CA ARG A 453 29.18 12.29 10.16
C ARG A 453 29.33 12.19 11.66
N ILE A 454 29.00 11.04 12.25
CA ILE A 454 28.91 10.98 13.71
C ILE A 454 30.29 10.67 14.35
N GLN A 455 31.34 10.34 13.58
CA GLN A 455 32.63 9.85 14.14
C GLN A 455 32.41 8.80 15.27
N LEU A 456 31.31 8.05 15.17
CA LEU A 456 30.63 7.40 16.30
C LEU A 456 31.46 6.26 16.88
N GLN A 457 32.17 5.56 16.00
CA GLN A 457 32.84 4.32 16.35
C GLN A 457 34.13 4.55 17.13
N ASP A 458 34.96 5.52 16.75
CA ASP A 458 36.29 5.71 17.35
C ASP A 458 36.32 6.78 18.46
N SER A 459 35.47 7.81 18.40
CA SER A 459 35.56 8.93 19.37
C SER A 459 34.85 8.65 20.70
N LEU A 460 33.95 7.66 20.76
CA LEU A 460 33.06 7.45 21.90
C LEU A 460 33.27 6.12 22.64
N GLY A 461 34.16 5.25 22.14
CA GLY A 461 34.36 3.90 22.70
C GLY A 461 33.12 3.02 22.61
N LEU A 462 32.22 3.28 21.65
CA LEU A 462 30.94 2.58 21.48
C LEU A 462 31.02 1.41 20.49
N SER A 463 32.13 1.25 19.77
CA SER A 463 32.30 0.21 18.74
C SER A 463 32.11 -1.21 19.28
N ASP A 464 32.50 -1.47 20.53
CA ASP A 464 32.31 -2.77 21.19
C ASP A 464 30.89 -2.95 21.77
N LEU A 465 30.10 -1.88 21.86
CA LEU A 465 28.81 -1.86 22.56
C LEU A 465 27.60 -1.86 21.63
N VAL A 466 27.71 -1.23 20.45
CA VAL A 466 26.58 -0.97 19.56
C VAL A 466 26.94 -1.24 18.10
N THR A 467 26.11 -2.01 17.41
CA THR A 467 26.16 -2.16 15.94
C THR A 467 25.31 -1.06 15.30
N VAL A 468 25.94 -0.21 14.49
CA VAL A 468 25.23 0.80 13.69
C VAL A 468 24.97 0.23 12.31
N VAL A 469 23.71 0.15 11.91
CA VAL A 469 23.28 -0.29 10.58
C VAL A 469 22.76 0.93 9.84
N GLU A 470 23.29 1.17 8.65
CA GLU A 470 22.71 2.16 7.75
C GLU A 470 21.57 1.50 6.98
N TYR A 471 20.46 2.22 6.84
CA TYR A 471 19.38 1.82 5.96
C TYR A 471 19.20 2.90 4.89
N ASP A 472 19.05 2.45 3.65
CA ASP A 472 18.60 3.33 2.59
C ASP A 472 17.16 3.70 2.96
N GLU A 473 16.91 4.98 3.23
CA GLU A 473 15.53 5.43 3.13
C GLU A 473 15.21 5.22 1.67
N ASP A 474 14.44 4.17 1.37
CA ASP A 474 13.62 4.13 0.18
C ASP A 474 12.86 5.45 0.22
N TYR A 475 13.45 6.45 -0.45
CA TYR A 475 12.92 7.78 -0.62
C TYR A 475 11.67 7.54 -1.47
N LEU A 476 10.59 7.10 -0.82
CA LEU A 476 9.25 7.44 -1.22
C LEU A 476 9.16 8.93 -0.98
N ASP A 477 9.89 9.70 -1.78
CA ASP A 477 9.72 11.13 -1.84
C ASP A 477 8.23 11.31 -2.10
N PRO A 478 7.46 11.92 -1.18
CA PRO A 478 6.10 12.31 -1.50
C PRO A 478 6.07 13.22 -2.74
N HIS A 479 7.22 13.81 -3.09
CA HIS A 479 7.50 14.58 -4.29
C HIS A 479 8.17 13.81 -5.44
N ASP A 480 8.24 12.47 -5.40
CA ASP A 480 8.22 11.61 -6.60
C ASP A 480 6.79 11.61 -7.22
N TYR A 481 6.13 12.78 -7.13
CA TYR A 481 5.39 13.37 -8.21
C TYR A 481 6.05 12.94 -9.51
N ASP A 482 5.30 12.24 -10.37
CA ASP A 482 5.69 12.05 -11.76
C ASP A 482 6.27 13.41 -12.20
N GLY A 483 7.57 13.47 -12.55
CA GLY A 483 8.29 14.70 -12.90
C GLY A 483 7.72 15.45 -14.11
N ASP A 484 6.49 15.12 -14.49
CA ASP A 484 5.50 15.87 -15.24
C ASP A 484 5.05 17.15 -14.48
N HIS A 485 5.90 17.75 -13.62
CA HIS A 485 6.06 19.22 -13.61
C HIS A 485 6.71 19.66 -14.94
N GLU A 486 6.21 19.15 -16.09
CA GLU A 486 6.04 20.05 -17.22
C GLU A 486 5.16 21.15 -16.64
N SER A 487 5.73 22.33 -16.56
CA SER A 487 5.02 23.58 -16.38
C SER A 487 3.90 23.63 -17.42
N ASP A 488 2.78 22.98 -17.14
CA ASP A 488 1.49 23.40 -17.65
C ASP A 488 1.30 24.77 -17.01
N GLU A 489 1.89 25.76 -17.68
CA GLU A 489 1.50 27.15 -17.58
C GLU A 489 -0.03 27.11 -17.58
N TRP A 490 -0.58 27.46 -16.43
CA TRP A 490 -1.96 27.86 -16.31
C TRP A 490 -2.11 29.13 -17.17
N GLU A 491 -2.14 28.97 -18.51
CA GLU A 491 -2.83 29.89 -19.38
C GLU A 491 -4.29 29.78 -18.96
N ALA A 492 -4.64 30.60 -17.97
CA ALA A 492 -5.99 31.02 -17.73
C ALA A 492 -6.53 31.57 -19.05
N SER A 493 -7.18 30.69 -19.81
CA SER A 493 -7.88 31.04 -21.02
C SER A 493 -8.95 32.05 -20.64
N GLY A 494 -8.69 33.31 -21.01
CA GLY A 494 -9.70 34.33 -21.07
C GLY A 494 -10.89 33.80 -21.88
N ILE A 495 -12.04 33.80 -21.22
CA ILE A 495 -13.33 33.66 -21.86
C ILE A 495 -13.42 34.78 -22.91
N ALA A 496 -13.33 34.40 -24.18
CA ALA A 496 -13.75 35.22 -25.29
C ALA A 496 -14.69 34.34 -26.15
N ASP A 497 -15.94 34.77 -26.18
CA ASP A 497 -17.01 34.20 -26.98
C ASP A 497 -16.60 34.06 -28.44
N ALA A 498 -16.68 32.85 -28.97
CA ALA A 498 -16.76 32.60 -30.40
C ALA A 498 -17.77 31.48 -30.63
N GLU A 499 -18.96 31.89 -31.07
CA GLU A 499 -19.93 31.05 -31.75
C GLU A 499 -19.22 30.32 -32.90
N PHE A 500 -19.15 29.00 -32.82
CA PHE A 500 -18.79 28.15 -33.95
C PHE A 500 -19.91 27.14 -34.17
N GLU A 501 -20.84 27.51 -35.04
CA GLU A 501 -21.72 26.55 -35.71
C GLU A 501 -20.84 25.64 -36.58
N SER A 502 -20.79 24.35 -36.26
CA SER A 502 -20.41 23.35 -37.24
C SER A 502 -21.36 22.15 -37.14
N GLU A 503 -22.26 22.08 -38.11
CA GLU A 503 -22.94 20.86 -38.52
C GLU A 503 -21.89 19.76 -38.75
N VAL A 504 -22.02 18.65 -38.02
CA VAL A 504 -21.39 17.38 -38.38
C VAL A 504 -22.50 16.41 -38.70
N GLU A 505 -22.74 16.26 -39.99
CA GLU A 505 -23.52 15.19 -40.58
C GLU A 505 -22.92 13.83 -40.18
N TRP A 506 -23.77 13.02 -39.57
CA TRP A 506 -23.55 11.62 -39.28
C TRP A 506 -23.44 10.84 -40.60
N MET A 507 -22.24 10.37 -40.95
CA MET A 507 -22.09 9.23 -41.83
C MET A 507 -21.82 7.98 -41.00
N GLY A 508 -22.81 7.07 -41.02
CA GLY A 508 -22.80 5.84 -40.28
C GLY A 508 -22.05 4.69 -40.96
N GLY A 509 -21.92 3.61 -40.19
CA GLY A 509 -21.84 2.25 -40.69
C GLY A 509 -20.49 1.79 -41.23
N ALA A 510 -19.59 1.41 -40.32
CA ALA A 510 -18.62 0.35 -40.60
C ALA A 510 -18.78 -0.71 -39.51
N GLU A 511 -19.43 -1.82 -39.88
CA GLU A 511 -19.43 -3.06 -39.10
C GLU A 511 -17.98 -3.51 -38.93
N PHE A 512 -17.57 -3.67 -37.67
CA PHE A 512 -16.28 -4.24 -37.29
C PHE A 512 -16.45 -5.76 -37.29
N ASP A 513 -15.79 -6.47 -38.20
CA ASP A 513 -15.73 -7.93 -38.25
C ASP A 513 -14.55 -8.43 -37.38
N PRO A 514 -14.80 -9.11 -36.24
CA PRO A 514 -13.74 -9.54 -35.34
C PRO A 514 -13.07 -10.87 -35.72
N TYR A 515 -13.34 -11.46 -36.90
CA TYR A 515 -12.86 -12.82 -37.24
C TYR A 515 -11.76 -12.94 -38.31
N GLU A 516 -11.25 -11.85 -38.90
CA GLU A 516 -10.10 -11.94 -39.82
C GLU A 516 -8.76 -11.68 -39.10
N THR A 517 -8.24 -12.68 -38.40
CA THR A 517 -6.78 -12.81 -38.19
C THR A 517 -6.34 -14.24 -38.46
N ASP A 518 -6.10 -14.50 -39.74
CA ASP A 518 -5.43 -15.70 -40.23
C ASP A 518 -3.92 -15.52 -39.97
N PHE A 519 -3.46 -15.92 -38.78
CA PHE A 519 -2.03 -16.03 -38.47
C PHE A 519 -1.52 -17.34 -39.07
N SER A 520 -0.91 -17.25 -40.24
CA SER A 520 -0.12 -18.34 -40.81
C SER A 520 1.12 -18.59 -39.95
N ASP A 521 1.23 -19.82 -39.47
CA ASP A 521 2.42 -20.43 -38.91
C ASP A 521 3.57 -20.37 -39.95
N ASP A 522 4.56 -19.51 -39.73
CA ASP A 522 5.90 -19.67 -40.30
C ASP A 522 6.89 -18.72 -39.61
N PHE A 523 7.25 -19.02 -38.36
CA PHE A 523 8.53 -18.62 -37.78
C PHE A 523 8.95 -19.63 -36.70
N TRP A 524 9.86 -20.52 -37.08
CA TRP A 524 10.64 -21.37 -36.18
C TRP A 524 12.00 -20.74 -35.89
#